data_AF-A0A3T2YH79-F1
#
_entry.id   AF-A0A3T2YH79-F1
#
_cell.length_a   1.000
_cell.length_b   1.000
_cell.length_c   1.000
_cell.angle_alpha   90.00
_cell.angle_beta   90.00
_cell.angle_gamma   90.00
#
_symmetry.space_group_name_H-M   'P 1'
#
loop_
_entity.id
_entity.type
_entity.pdbx_description
1 polymer ?
#
loop_
_entity_poly.entity_id
_entity_poly.type
_entity_poly.pdbx_seq_one_letter_code
_entity_poly.pdbx_strand_id
1 'polypeptide(L)'
;MATLTTTQTSPSLLGGVVIIGGTIIGAGMFSLPVVMSGAWFFWSMAALVFTWFCMLHSGLMILEANLNYRIGSSFDTITKDLLGKGWNIVNGISIAFVLYILTYAYISASGSILHHTFAEMSLNVPARAAGFAFALLVAFVVWLSTKAVSRMTAIVLGAKVITFFLTFGSLLGHVQPATLFNVAESHASYTPYLLMTLPFCLASFGYHGNVPSLMKYYGKDPRTIVKCLIYGTLLALALYSVWLLGTMGNIPRPEFIGIAQKGGNIDVLVQALSGVLNSRSLDLLLVVFSNFAVASSFLGVTLGLFDYLADLFGFDDSAMGRFKTALLTFVPPIVGGLLWPNGFLYAIGYAGLAATIWAAIVPALLARKSRERFGSPKFRVWGGTPMIVLILVFGVGNAVIHILSSFNLLPVYQ
;
A
#
# COMPACT_ATOMS: atom_id res chain seq x y z
N MET A 1 -33.13 39.05 9.55
CA MET A 1 -32.45 37.83 9.05
C MET A 1 -31.07 37.77 9.67
N ALA A 2 -30.90 36.94 10.70
CA ALA A 2 -29.57 36.68 11.27
C ALA A 2 -28.87 35.65 10.38
N THR A 3 -27.81 36.07 9.70
CA THR A 3 -26.88 35.20 9.00
C THR A 3 -26.18 34.31 10.03
N LEU A 4 -26.60 33.05 10.12
CA LEU A 4 -25.86 32.00 10.82
C LEU A 4 -24.54 31.78 10.08
N THR A 5 -23.48 32.42 10.57
CA THR A 5 -22.10 32.04 10.25
C THR A 5 -21.87 30.66 10.85
N THR A 6 -22.07 29.61 10.05
CA THR A 6 -21.52 28.29 10.37
C THR A 6 -20.01 28.44 10.41
N THR A 7 -19.44 28.50 11.61
CA THR A 7 -18.01 28.31 11.84
C THR A 7 -17.65 26.93 11.33
N GLN A 8 -17.16 26.85 10.08
CA GLN A 8 -16.49 25.64 9.60
C GLN A 8 -15.28 25.44 10.51
N THR A 9 -15.38 24.49 11.44
CA THR A 9 -14.25 24.07 12.24
C THR A 9 -13.20 23.54 11.29
N SER A 10 -12.01 24.16 11.31
CA SER A 10 -10.88 23.68 10.52
C SER A 10 -10.66 22.20 10.83
N PRO A 11 -10.57 21.33 9.81
CA PRO A 11 -10.41 19.91 10.06
C PRO A 11 -9.17 19.62 10.90
N SER A 12 -9.22 18.59 11.75
CA SER A 12 -8.11 18.27 12.66
C SER A 12 -6.91 17.72 11.89
N LEU A 13 -5.68 18.02 12.33
CA LEU A 13 -4.45 17.44 11.77
C LEU A 13 -4.48 15.91 11.83
N LEU A 14 -5.01 15.36 12.93
CA LEU A 14 -5.13 13.92 13.15
C LEU A 14 -5.92 13.23 12.03
N GLY A 15 -6.98 13.86 11.51
CA GLY A 15 -7.76 13.31 10.40
C GLY A 15 -6.89 13.06 9.15
N GLY A 16 -6.06 14.04 8.77
CA GLY A 16 -5.15 13.91 7.64
C GLY A 16 -4.02 12.92 7.86
N VAL A 17 -3.47 12.85 9.08
CA VAL A 17 -2.47 11.84 9.47
C VAL A 17 -3.06 10.43 9.34
N VAL A 18 -4.28 10.22 9.81
CA VAL A 18 -4.98 8.93 9.72
C VAL A 18 -5.33 8.59 8.27
N ILE A 19 -5.70 9.56 7.42
CA ILE A 19 -5.93 9.32 5.99
C ILE A 19 -4.66 8.78 5.31
N ILE A 20 -3.51 9.41 5.55
CA ILE A 20 -2.23 8.99 4.97
C ILE A 20 -1.77 7.65 5.54
N GLY A 21 -1.68 7.56 6.87
CA GLY A 21 -1.26 6.33 7.55
C GLY A 21 -2.16 5.15 7.20
N GLY A 22 -3.49 5.34 7.26
CA GLY A 22 -4.47 4.29 6.94
C GLY A 22 -4.43 3.80 5.49
N THR A 23 -3.93 4.62 4.56
CA THR A 23 -3.75 4.22 3.16
C THR A 23 -2.49 3.39 2.96
N ILE A 24 -1.40 3.75 3.64
CA ILE A 24 -0.11 3.05 3.58
C ILE A 24 -0.21 1.71 4.33
N ILE A 25 -0.78 1.73 5.55
CA ILE A 25 -0.86 0.56 6.42
C ILE A 25 -1.98 -0.35 5.92
N GLY A 26 -1.61 -1.37 5.15
CA GLY A 26 -2.54 -2.32 4.56
C GLY A 26 -1.93 -3.69 4.37
N ALA A 27 -2.59 -4.54 3.58
CA ALA A 27 -2.12 -5.90 3.34
C ALA A 27 -0.71 -5.99 2.73
N GLY A 28 -0.25 -4.96 2.01
CA GLY A 28 1.13 -4.89 1.50
C GLY A 28 2.22 -4.95 2.58
N MET A 29 1.88 -4.77 3.87
CA MET A 29 2.84 -4.98 4.95
C MET A 29 3.26 -6.45 5.09
N PHE A 30 2.38 -7.40 4.78
CA PHE A 30 2.65 -8.84 4.96
C PHE A 30 3.65 -9.38 3.95
N SER A 31 3.80 -8.75 2.78
CA SER A 31 4.84 -9.13 1.83
C SER A 31 6.24 -8.69 2.26
N LEU A 32 6.37 -7.64 3.08
CA LEU A 32 7.66 -7.03 3.42
C LEU A 32 8.64 -8.04 4.06
N PRO A 33 8.30 -8.77 5.15
CA PRO A 33 9.23 -9.71 5.76
C PRO A 33 9.72 -10.79 4.79
N VAL A 34 8.82 -11.26 3.92
CA VAL A 34 9.12 -12.32 2.95
C VAL A 34 10.13 -11.83 1.92
N VAL A 35 9.89 -10.68 1.28
CA VAL A 35 10.82 -10.15 0.25
C VAL A 35 12.12 -9.62 0.82
N MET A 36 12.09 -9.16 2.07
CA MET A 36 13.23 -8.56 2.74
C MET A 36 14.10 -9.58 3.47
N SER A 37 13.64 -10.83 3.61
CA SER A 37 14.37 -11.92 4.28
C SER A 37 15.79 -12.14 3.73
N GLY A 38 15.99 -11.95 2.43
CA GLY A 38 17.32 -12.00 1.81
C GLY A 38 18.26 -10.90 2.30
N ALA A 39 17.80 -9.65 2.38
CA ALA A 39 18.60 -8.54 2.90
C ALA A 39 18.73 -8.60 4.43
N TRP A 40 17.83 -9.32 5.10
CA TRP A 40 17.75 -9.43 6.55
C TRP A 40 17.55 -8.10 7.27
N PHE A 41 17.41 -8.11 8.60
CA PHE A 41 16.79 -7.01 9.34
C PHE A 41 17.41 -5.62 9.10
N PHE A 42 18.74 -5.46 9.27
CA PHE A 42 19.37 -4.13 9.23
C PHE A 42 19.39 -3.51 7.83
N TRP A 43 19.75 -4.28 6.80
CA TRP A 43 19.73 -3.79 5.42
C TRP A 43 18.30 -3.56 4.94
N SER A 44 17.35 -4.37 5.39
CA SER A 44 15.94 -4.17 5.14
C SER A 44 15.45 -2.86 5.75
N MET A 45 15.82 -2.57 6.99
CA MET A 45 15.49 -1.30 7.63
C MET A 45 16.08 -0.12 6.86
N ALA A 46 17.34 -0.21 6.42
CA ALA A 46 17.98 0.81 5.61
C ALA A 46 17.24 1.04 4.27
N ALA A 47 16.87 -0.03 3.57
CA ALA A 47 16.08 0.03 2.33
C ALA A 47 14.71 0.66 2.57
N LEU A 48 14.05 0.31 3.68
CA LEU A 48 12.74 0.82 4.05
C LEU A 48 12.79 2.32 4.35
N VAL A 49 13.78 2.78 5.14
CA VAL A 49 13.99 4.19 5.47
C VAL A 49 14.35 5.00 4.23
N PHE A 50 15.25 4.47 3.38
CA PHE A 50 15.61 5.12 2.12
C PHE A 50 14.41 5.26 1.18
N THR A 51 13.60 4.21 1.06
CA THR A 51 12.38 4.23 0.24
C THR A 51 11.34 5.17 0.81
N TRP A 52 11.12 5.14 2.12
CA TRP A 52 10.25 6.10 2.82
C TRP A 52 10.67 7.54 2.53
N PHE A 53 11.98 7.83 2.63
CA PHE A 53 12.51 9.15 2.31
C PHE A 53 12.16 9.55 0.88
N CYS A 54 12.42 8.69 -0.12
CA CYS A 54 12.11 8.99 -1.51
C CYS A 54 10.61 9.22 -1.74
N MET A 55 9.77 8.37 -1.15
CA MET A 55 8.32 8.44 -1.29
C MET A 55 7.72 9.66 -0.59
N LEU A 56 8.24 10.05 0.58
CA LEU A 56 7.87 11.30 1.25
C LEU A 56 8.11 12.50 0.33
N HIS A 57 9.31 12.60 -0.23
CA HIS A 57 9.70 13.73 -1.09
C HIS A 57 8.91 13.74 -2.39
N SER A 58 8.66 12.59 -2.99
CA SER A 58 7.79 12.47 -4.16
C SER A 58 6.35 12.96 -3.87
N GLY A 59 5.78 12.61 -2.72
CA GLY A 59 4.45 13.12 -2.34
C GLY A 59 4.45 14.63 -2.08
N LEU A 60 5.53 15.16 -1.51
CA LEU A 60 5.72 16.61 -1.36
C LEU A 60 5.87 17.31 -2.72
N MET A 61 6.46 16.65 -3.72
CA MET A 61 6.56 17.18 -5.09
C MET A 61 5.19 17.25 -5.78
N ILE A 62 4.30 16.29 -5.53
CA ILE A 62 2.89 16.41 -5.94
C ILE A 62 2.25 17.63 -5.28
N LEU A 63 2.43 17.81 -3.97
CA LEU A 63 1.86 18.94 -3.23
C LEU A 63 2.35 20.28 -3.80
N GLU A 64 3.65 20.40 -4.06
CA GLU A 64 4.27 21.56 -4.69
C GLU A 64 3.58 21.92 -6.02
N ALA A 65 3.38 20.94 -6.91
CA ALA A 65 2.68 21.17 -8.18
C ALA A 65 1.19 21.50 -7.97
N ASN A 66 0.52 20.73 -7.11
CA ASN A 66 -0.91 20.77 -6.86
C ASN A 66 -1.38 22.13 -6.30
N LEU A 67 -0.57 22.81 -5.48
CA LEU A 67 -0.89 24.12 -4.90
C LEU A 67 -1.03 25.26 -5.93
N ASN A 68 -0.49 25.09 -7.13
CA ASN A 68 -0.63 26.04 -8.24
C ASN A 68 -1.98 25.91 -8.96
N TYR A 69 -2.75 24.85 -8.71
CA TYR A 69 -4.04 24.57 -9.36
C TYR A 69 -5.23 24.92 -8.46
N ARG A 70 -6.45 24.89 -9.00
CA ARG A 70 -7.68 25.14 -8.23
C ARG A 70 -7.90 24.03 -7.20
N ILE A 71 -8.51 24.36 -6.06
CA ILE A 71 -8.87 23.37 -5.05
C ILE A 71 -9.78 22.31 -5.69
N GLY A 72 -9.48 21.04 -5.47
CA GLY A 72 -10.20 19.91 -6.09
C GLY A 72 -9.66 19.48 -7.46
N SER A 73 -8.63 20.12 -8.01
CA SER A 73 -7.96 19.63 -9.22
C SER A 73 -7.33 18.27 -8.96
N SER A 74 -7.65 17.28 -9.80
CA SER A 74 -7.19 15.90 -9.63
C SER A 74 -5.73 15.75 -10.07
N PHE A 75 -5.11 14.64 -9.65
CA PHE A 75 -3.77 14.29 -10.09
C PHE A 75 -3.68 14.13 -11.63
N ASP A 76 -4.76 13.61 -12.23
CA ASP A 76 -4.94 13.53 -13.68
C ASP A 76 -4.86 14.91 -14.36
N THR A 77 -5.65 15.88 -13.87
CA THR A 77 -5.72 17.23 -14.43
C THR A 77 -4.36 17.92 -14.41
N ILE A 78 -3.65 17.82 -13.29
CA ILE A 78 -2.32 18.43 -13.11
C ILE A 78 -1.30 17.78 -14.04
N THR A 79 -1.37 16.46 -14.19
CA THR A 79 -0.49 15.70 -15.09
C THR A 79 -0.72 16.11 -16.55
N LYS A 80 -1.98 16.21 -16.97
CA LYS A 80 -2.34 16.61 -18.33
C LYS A 80 -1.88 18.02 -18.66
N ASP A 81 -2.04 18.96 -17.74
CA ASP A 81 -1.70 20.37 -17.97
C ASP A 81 -0.17 20.64 -17.91
N LEU A 82 0.59 19.98 -17.04
CA LEU A 82 2.04 20.19 -16.93
C LEU A 82 2.88 19.32 -17.87
N LEU A 83 2.47 18.06 -18.10
CA LEU A 83 3.27 17.07 -18.83
C LEU A 83 2.66 16.69 -20.19
N GLY A 84 1.42 17.09 -20.45
CA GLY A 84 0.72 16.81 -21.71
C GLY A 84 -0.02 15.46 -21.71
N LYS A 85 -0.74 15.21 -22.81
CA LYS A 85 -1.66 14.07 -22.96
C LYS A 85 -0.96 12.71 -22.89
N GLY A 86 0.26 12.59 -23.42
CA GLY A 86 1.02 11.33 -23.40
C GLY A 86 1.31 10.84 -21.98
N TRP A 87 1.90 11.71 -21.14
CA TRP A 87 2.15 11.42 -19.74
C TRP A 87 0.88 11.16 -18.94
N ASN A 88 -0.19 11.89 -19.25
CA ASN A 88 -1.49 11.68 -18.64
C ASN A 88 -2.05 10.27 -18.91
N ILE A 89 -1.97 9.78 -20.16
CA ILE A 89 -2.38 8.41 -20.52
C ILE A 89 -1.52 7.38 -19.80
N VAL A 90 -0.18 7.53 -19.81
CA VAL A 90 0.74 6.60 -19.14
C VAL A 90 0.47 6.54 -17.64
N ASN A 91 0.24 7.70 -17.01
CA ASN A 91 -0.11 7.79 -15.60
C ASN A 91 -1.46 7.14 -15.30
N GLY A 92 -2.48 7.39 -16.13
CA GLY A 92 -3.81 6.80 -15.98
C GLY A 92 -3.80 5.28 -16.10
N ILE A 93 -3.14 4.74 -17.13
CA ILE A 93 -2.96 3.28 -17.32
C ILE A 93 -2.22 2.67 -16.12
N SER A 94 -1.16 3.34 -15.65
CA SER A 94 -0.38 2.89 -14.50
C SER A 94 -1.22 2.83 -13.21
N ILE A 95 -2.01 3.87 -12.92
CA ILE A 95 -2.93 3.89 -11.76
C ILE A 95 -3.98 2.78 -11.89
N ALA A 96 -4.62 2.65 -13.05
CA ALA A 96 -5.62 1.62 -13.30
C ALA A 96 -5.02 0.21 -13.09
N PHE A 97 -3.83 -0.03 -13.64
CA PHE A 97 -3.11 -1.29 -13.47
C PHE A 97 -2.83 -1.59 -12.00
N VAL A 98 -2.31 -0.61 -11.24
CA VAL A 98 -2.05 -0.77 -9.79
C VAL A 98 -3.33 -1.12 -9.03
N LEU A 99 -4.43 -0.42 -9.30
CA LEU A 99 -5.70 -0.68 -8.64
C LEU A 99 -6.25 -2.08 -8.98
N TYR A 100 -6.17 -2.51 -10.25
CA TYR A 100 -6.58 -3.85 -10.67
C TYR A 100 -5.71 -4.95 -10.05
N ILE A 101 -4.39 -4.81 -10.10
CA ILE A 101 -3.47 -5.85 -9.61
C ILE A 101 -3.51 -5.95 -8.08
N LEU A 102 -3.71 -4.85 -7.36
CA LEU A 102 -3.94 -4.87 -5.91
C LEU A 102 -5.30 -5.49 -5.56
N THR A 103 -6.34 -5.21 -6.34
CA THR A 103 -7.65 -5.88 -6.19
C THR A 103 -7.49 -7.39 -6.31
N TYR A 104 -6.73 -7.85 -7.31
CA TYR A 104 -6.38 -9.26 -7.46
C TYR A 104 -5.57 -9.80 -6.27
N ALA A 105 -4.53 -9.07 -5.83
CA ALA A 105 -3.70 -9.44 -4.69
C ALA A 105 -4.56 -9.66 -3.43
N TYR A 106 -5.54 -8.79 -3.19
CA TYR A 106 -6.40 -8.88 -2.01
C TYR A 106 -7.43 -10.00 -2.08
N ILE A 107 -7.89 -10.38 -3.28
CA ILE A 107 -8.73 -11.58 -3.47
C ILE A 107 -7.91 -12.84 -3.14
N SER A 108 -6.67 -12.92 -3.65
CA SER A 108 -5.74 -14.01 -3.34
C SER A 108 -5.43 -14.09 -1.83
N ALA A 109 -5.06 -12.96 -1.22
CA ALA A 109 -4.73 -12.87 0.19
C ALA A 109 -5.90 -13.18 1.12
N SER A 110 -7.09 -12.63 0.84
CA SER A 110 -8.28 -12.91 1.64
C SER A 110 -8.70 -14.37 1.53
N GLY A 111 -8.58 -14.97 0.34
CA GLY A 111 -8.85 -16.40 0.16
C GLY A 111 -7.95 -17.28 1.02
N SER A 112 -6.66 -16.96 1.09
CA SER A 112 -5.70 -17.75 1.87
C SER A 112 -5.89 -17.56 3.38
N ILE A 113 -6.14 -16.34 3.85
CA ILE A 113 -6.42 -16.05 5.28
C ILE A 113 -7.73 -16.71 5.72
N LEU A 114 -8.80 -16.57 4.92
CA LEU A 114 -10.10 -17.16 5.26
C LEU A 114 -10.05 -18.69 5.24
N HIS A 115 -9.29 -19.29 4.32
CA HIS A 115 -9.02 -20.74 4.35
C HIS A 115 -8.40 -21.16 5.68
N HIS A 116 -7.39 -20.43 6.17
CA HIS A 116 -6.79 -20.70 7.49
C HIS A 116 -7.77 -20.51 8.64
N THR A 117 -8.53 -19.42 8.63
CA THR A 117 -9.55 -19.13 9.66
C THR A 117 -10.61 -20.25 9.71
N PHE A 118 -11.06 -20.74 8.55
CA PHE A 118 -11.99 -21.86 8.49
C PHE A 118 -11.35 -23.16 8.94
N ALA A 119 -10.09 -23.42 8.61
CA ALA A 119 -9.36 -24.60 9.05
C ALA A 119 -9.23 -24.66 10.59
N GLU A 120 -8.96 -23.53 11.26
CA GLU A 120 -8.99 -23.44 12.73
C GLU A 120 -10.37 -23.76 13.32
N MET A 121 -11.44 -23.48 12.58
CA MET A 121 -12.82 -23.85 12.93
C MET A 121 -13.21 -25.26 12.49
N SER A 122 -12.24 -26.08 12.03
CA SER A 122 -12.48 -27.42 11.48
C SER A 122 -13.38 -27.46 10.22
N LEU A 123 -13.43 -26.36 9.46
CA LEU A 123 -14.14 -26.24 8.19
C LEU A 123 -13.14 -26.25 7.02
N ASN A 124 -13.24 -27.24 6.13
CA ASN A 124 -12.36 -27.34 4.96
C ASN A 124 -12.91 -26.57 3.75
N VAL A 125 -12.74 -25.25 3.75
CA VAL A 125 -13.14 -24.38 2.63
C VAL A 125 -11.92 -24.06 1.77
N PRO A 126 -11.88 -24.41 0.48
CA PRO A 126 -10.74 -24.09 -0.38
C PRO A 126 -10.49 -22.58 -0.49
N ALA A 127 -9.22 -22.15 -0.48
CA ALA A 127 -8.84 -20.73 -0.57
C ALA A 127 -9.47 -19.99 -1.78
N ARG A 128 -9.59 -20.68 -2.92
CA ARG A 128 -10.29 -20.14 -4.11
C ARG A 128 -11.75 -19.79 -3.83
N ALA A 129 -12.48 -20.68 -3.15
CA ALA A 129 -13.88 -20.48 -2.83
C ALA A 129 -14.05 -19.36 -1.79
N ALA A 130 -13.18 -19.34 -0.77
CA ALA A 130 -13.19 -18.30 0.26
C ALA A 130 -12.90 -16.91 -0.33
N GLY A 131 -11.88 -16.78 -1.19
CA GLY A 131 -11.52 -15.52 -1.85
C GLY A 131 -12.61 -15.04 -2.81
N PHE A 132 -13.22 -15.96 -3.58
CA PHE A 132 -14.37 -15.64 -4.43
C PHE A 132 -15.56 -15.13 -3.62
N ALA A 133 -15.96 -15.83 -2.56
CA ALA A 133 -17.06 -15.42 -1.69
C ALA A 133 -16.81 -14.05 -1.06
N PHE A 134 -15.58 -13.80 -0.61
CA PHE A 134 -15.20 -12.52 -0.04
C PHE A 134 -15.19 -11.39 -1.07
N ALA A 135 -14.72 -11.67 -2.29
CA ALA A 135 -14.79 -10.70 -3.39
C ALA A 135 -16.23 -10.32 -3.72
N LEU A 136 -17.16 -11.27 -3.73
CA LEU A 136 -18.59 -10.99 -3.92
C LEU A 136 -19.19 -10.16 -2.78
N LEU A 137 -18.80 -10.43 -1.53
CA LEU A 137 -19.22 -9.64 -0.38
C LEU A 137 -18.76 -8.18 -0.52
N VAL A 138 -17.48 -7.97 -0.85
CA VAL A 138 -16.93 -6.62 -1.05
C VAL A 138 -17.55 -5.95 -2.26
N ALA A 139 -17.76 -6.67 -3.36
CA ALA A 139 -18.45 -6.16 -4.54
C ALA A 139 -19.88 -5.71 -4.22
N PHE A 140 -20.60 -6.45 -3.39
CA PHE A 140 -21.94 -6.07 -2.94
C PHE A 140 -21.92 -4.78 -2.10
N VAL A 141 -20.98 -4.65 -1.16
CA VAL A 141 -20.87 -3.42 -0.35
C VAL A 141 -20.47 -2.21 -1.19
N VAL A 142 -19.53 -2.38 -2.12
CA VAL A 142 -19.14 -1.34 -3.07
C VAL A 142 -20.30 -0.99 -3.98
N TRP A 143 -21.05 -1.96 -4.50
CA TRP A 143 -22.24 -1.70 -5.32
C TRP A 143 -23.34 -0.95 -4.54
N LEU A 144 -23.54 -1.26 -3.25
CA LEU A 144 -24.60 -0.66 -2.43
C LEU A 144 -24.47 0.86 -2.30
N SER A 145 -23.32 1.37 -1.83
CA SER A 145 -23.02 2.81 -1.82
C SER A 145 -21.60 3.12 -1.34
N THR A 146 -21.05 4.25 -1.78
CA THR A 146 -19.80 4.81 -1.24
C THR A 146 -19.89 5.09 0.28
N LYS A 147 -21.08 5.42 0.79
CA LYS A 147 -21.32 5.62 2.23
C LYS A 147 -21.18 4.31 3.02
N ALA A 148 -21.68 3.20 2.49
CA ALA A 148 -21.54 1.88 3.10
C ALA A 148 -20.06 1.48 3.18
N VAL A 149 -19.32 1.67 2.09
CA VAL A 149 -17.87 1.42 2.06
C VAL A 149 -17.15 2.28 3.09
N SER A 150 -17.41 3.59 3.11
CA SER A 150 -16.78 4.52 4.06
C SER A 150 -16.99 4.11 5.52
N ARG A 151 -18.23 3.74 5.89
CA ARG A 151 -18.55 3.27 7.25
C ARG A 151 -17.88 1.94 7.57
N MET A 152 -17.93 0.97 6.66
CA MET A 152 -17.34 -0.35 6.88
C MET A 152 -15.81 -0.26 6.99
N THR A 153 -15.17 0.51 6.10
CA THR A 153 -13.74 0.79 6.18
C THR A 153 -13.37 1.46 7.50
N ALA A 154 -14.16 2.40 8.01
CA ALA A 154 -13.90 3.05 9.30
C ALA A 154 -13.97 2.06 10.48
N ILE A 155 -14.99 1.19 10.51
CA ILE A 155 -15.14 0.16 11.55
C ILE A 155 -13.96 -0.82 11.50
N VAL A 156 -13.66 -1.35 10.31
CA VAL A 156 -12.57 -2.32 10.11
C VAL A 156 -11.21 -1.68 10.41
N LEU A 157 -11.00 -0.41 10.04
CA LEU A 157 -9.79 0.33 10.36
C LEU A 157 -9.61 0.51 11.88
N GLY A 158 -10.68 0.85 12.60
CA GLY A 158 -10.66 0.94 14.06
C GLY A 158 -10.30 -0.40 14.71
N ALA A 159 -10.94 -1.48 14.27
CA ALA A 159 -10.63 -2.83 14.74
C ALA A 159 -9.19 -3.25 14.40
N LYS A 160 -8.70 -2.92 13.20
CA LYS A 160 -7.30 -3.15 12.77
C LYS A 160 -6.30 -2.47 13.71
N VAL A 161 -6.54 -1.22 14.10
CA VAL A 161 -5.62 -0.48 14.99
C VAL A 161 -5.57 -1.12 16.39
N ILE A 162 -6.71 -1.49 16.96
CA ILE A 162 -6.76 -2.15 18.27
C ILE A 162 -6.02 -3.49 18.22
N THR A 163 -6.36 -4.32 17.23
CA THR A 163 -5.77 -5.65 17.06
C THR A 163 -4.28 -5.56 16.73
N PHE A 164 -3.83 -4.52 16.03
CA PHE A 164 -2.41 -4.22 15.83
C PHE A 164 -1.70 -4.07 17.19
N PHE A 165 -2.12 -3.16 18.06
CA PHE A 165 -1.39 -2.95 19.32
C PHE A 165 -1.37 -4.19 20.21
N LEU A 166 -2.44 -4.98 20.23
CA LEU A 166 -2.51 -6.24 20.96
C LEU A 166 -1.57 -7.31 20.39
N THR A 167 -1.60 -7.50 19.07
CA THR A 167 -0.79 -8.51 18.37
C THR A 167 0.70 -8.19 18.50
N PHE A 168 1.09 -6.97 18.17
CA PHE A 168 2.48 -6.58 18.07
C PHE A 168 3.10 -6.34 19.45
N GLY A 169 2.34 -5.86 20.44
CA GLY A 169 2.83 -5.75 21.82
C GLY A 169 3.27 -7.10 22.39
N SER A 170 2.52 -8.16 22.09
CA SER A 170 2.87 -9.51 22.56
C SER A 170 3.94 -10.19 21.70
N LEU A 171 3.95 -9.92 20.40
CA LEU A 171 4.94 -10.46 19.46
C LEU A 171 6.36 -9.88 19.68
N LEU A 172 6.45 -8.61 20.09
CA LEU A 172 7.72 -7.98 20.49
C LEU A 172 8.34 -8.64 21.74
N GLY A 173 7.52 -9.18 22.64
CA GLY A 173 8.00 -9.87 23.84
C GLY A 173 8.72 -11.19 23.56
N HIS A 174 8.56 -11.76 22.36
CA HIS A 174 9.16 -13.04 21.98
C HIS A 174 10.36 -12.89 21.04
N VAL A 175 10.68 -11.65 20.63
CA VAL A 175 11.82 -11.38 19.74
C VAL A 175 13.12 -11.89 20.35
N GLN A 176 13.80 -12.76 19.61
CA GLN A 176 15.09 -13.30 20.02
C GLN A 176 16.22 -12.52 19.33
N PRO A 177 17.13 -11.89 20.09
CA PRO A 177 18.29 -11.21 19.51
C PRO A 177 19.14 -12.15 18.64
N ALA A 178 19.28 -13.42 19.04
CA ALA A 178 20.02 -14.43 18.26
C ALA A 178 19.46 -14.59 16.84
N THR A 179 18.14 -14.69 16.71
CA THR A 179 17.44 -14.72 15.43
C THR A 179 17.65 -13.41 14.67
N LEU A 180 17.38 -12.26 15.31
CA LEU A 180 17.47 -10.95 14.67
C LEU A 180 18.88 -10.61 14.15
N PHE A 181 19.93 -11.00 14.87
CA PHE A 181 21.33 -10.82 14.45
C PHE A 181 21.83 -11.94 13.52
N ASN A 182 20.99 -12.92 13.20
CA ASN A 182 21.29 -14.08 12.36
C ASN A 182 22.58 -14.82 12.79
N VAL A 183 22.74 -15.03 14.10
CA VAL A 183 23.98 -15.63 14.67
C VAL A 183 24.19 -17.08 14.25
N ALA A 184 23.13 -17.76 13.76
CA ALA A 184 23.16 -19.15 13.34
C ALA A 184 23.82 -19.37 11.97
N GLU A 185 23.87 -18.36 11.10
CA GLU A 185 24.48 -18.46 9.77
C GLU A 185 25.91 -17.88 9.78
N SER A 186 26.91 -18.74 9.61
CA SER A 186 28.33 -18.37 9.63
C SER A 186 28.83 -17.60 8.40
N HIS A 187 28.20 -17.78 7.23
CA HIS A 187 28.59 -17.16 5.95
C HIS A 187 27.42 -16.45 5.26
N ALA A 188 26.62 -15.71 6.04
CA ALA A 188 25.48 -14.99 5.50
C ALA A 188 25.89 -13.83 4.58
N SER A 189 25.36 -13.80 3.37
CA SER A 189 25.42 -12.64 2.47
C SER A 189 24.05 -11.96 2.40
N TYR A 190 24.01 -10.64 2.49
CA TYR A 190 22.78 -9.85 2.61
C TYR A 190 22.62 -8.82 1.49
N THR A 191 23.69 -8.09 1.18
CA THR A 191 23.69 -6.98 0.22
C THR A 191 23.29 -7.37 -1.22
N PRO A 192 23.54 -8.59 -1.73
CA PRO A 192 23.08 -8.95 -3.08
C PRO A 192 21.56 -8.86 -3.22
N TYR A 193 20.82 -9.14 -2.16
CA TYR A 193 19.36 -9.18 -2.13
C TYR A 193 18.71 -7.81 -1.91
N LEU A 194 19.50 -6.75 -1.70
CA LEU A 194 19.00 -5.44 -1.31
C LEU A 194 18.16 -4.78 -2.41
N LEU A 195 18.58 -4.91 -3.67
CA LEU A 195 17.93 -4.21 -4.77
C LEU A 195 16.49 -4.70 -4.96
N MET A 196 16.26 -6.01 -4.86
CA MET A 196 14.93 -6.60 -5.09
C MET A 196 13.87 -6.16 -4.07
N THR A 197 14.28 -5.62 -2.91
CA THR A 197 13.32 -5.15 -1.90
C THR A 197 12.70 -3.79 -2.25
N LEU A 198 13.40 -2.96 -3.02
CA LEU A 198 13.00 -1.56 -3.26
C LEU A 198 11.62 -1.43 -3.92
N PRO A 199 11.26 -2.20 -4.98
CA PRO A 199 9.95 -2.06 -5.61
C PRO A 199 8.79 -2.41 -4.68
N PHE A 200 9.00 -3.37 -3.77
CA PHE A 200 8.02 -3.75 -2.75
C PHE A 200 7.88 -2.66 -1.70
N CYS A 201 9.00 -2.12 -1.20
CA CYS A 201 8.97 -0.97 -0.28
C CYS A 201 8.27 0.24 -0.92
N LEU A 202 8.50 0.49 -2.21
CA LEU A 202 7.85 1.57 -2.95
C LEU A 202 6.34 1.35 -3.01
N ALA A 203 5.89 0.14 -3.36
CA ALA A 203 4.47 -0.21 -3.36
C ALA A 203 3.83 0.00 -1.98
N SER A 204 4.54 -0.35 -0.91
CA SER A 204 4.05 -0.21 0.46
C SER A 204 3.79 1.25 0.85
N PHE A 205 4.60 2.21 0.38
CA PHE A 205 4.43 3.65 0.69
C PHE A 205 3.54 4.40 -0.32
N GLY A 206 2.58 3.71 -0.97
CA GLY A 206 1.68 4.31 -1.95
C GLY A 206 0.55 5.17 -1.35
N TYR A 207 0.77 6.48 -1.17
CA TYR A 207 -0.27 7.43 -0.71
C TYR A 207 -0.52 8.62 -1.66
N HIS A 208 0.22 8.69 -2.77
CA HIS A 208 0.35 9.89 -3.62
C HIS A 208 -0.99 10.41 -4.17
N GLY A 209 -1.97 9.53 -4.39
CA GLY A 209 -3.32 9.88 -4.84
C GLY A 209 -4.13 10.66 -3.79
N ASN A 210 -3.74 10.59 -2.52
CA ASN A 210 -4.41 11.32 -1.44
C ASN A 210 -3.93 12.76 -1.31
N VAL A 211 -2.81 13.14 -1.94
CA VAL A 211 -2.26 14.51 -1.82
C VAL A 211 -3.25 15.57 -2.33
N PRO A 212 -3.86 15.44 -3.53
CA PRO A 212 -4.92 16.36 -3.97
C PRO A 212 -6.15 16.35 -3.05
N SER A 213 -6.51 15.19 -2.51
CA SER A 213 -7.63 15.04 -1.57
C SER A 213 -7.39 15.79 -0.26
N LEU A 214 -6.15 15.80 0.25
CA LEU A 214 -5.79 16.62 1.41
C LEU A 214 -5.87 18.12 1.10
N MET A 215 -5.50 18.57 -0.10
CA MET A 215 -5.73 19.98 -0.50
C MET A 215 -7.22 20.29 -0.62
N LYS A 216 -8.05 19.35 -1.07
CA LYS A 216 -9.52 19.52 -1.05
C LYS A 216 -10.05 19.65 0.38
N TYR A 217 -9.47 18.91 1.32
CA TYR A 217 -9.92 18.86 2.72
C TYR A 217 -9.44 20.07 3.55
N TYR A 218 -8.18 20.47 3.42
CA TYR A 218 -7.57 21.57 4.19
C TYR A 218 -7.47 22.89 3.42
N GLY A 219 -7.88 22.91 2.14
CA GLY A 219 -7.65 24.05 1.25
C GLY A 219 -6.18 24.21 0.87
N LYS A 220 -5.78 25.43 0.50
CA LYS A 220 -4.39 25.75 0.13
C LYS A 220 -3.52 26.06 1.34
N ASP A 221 -3.57 25.21 2.37
CA ASP A 221 -2.71 25.29 3.55
C ASP A 221 -1.55 24.27 3.45
N PRO A 222 -0.40 24.64 2.84
CA PRO A 222 0.72 23.73 2.69
C PRO A 222 1.30 23.27 4.03
N ARG A 223 1.25 24.10 5.09
CA ARG A 223 1.89 23.75 6.36
C ARG A 223 1.19 22.58 7.02
N THR A 224 -0.14 22.60 7.06
CA THR A 224 -0.94 21.50 7.61
C THR A 224 -0.83 20.26 6.75
N ILE A 225 -0.91 20.38 5.42
CA ILE A 225 -0.82 19.22 4.52
C ILE A 225 0.56 18.56 4.63
N VAL A 226 1.66 19.33 4.66
CA VAL A 226 3.02 18.80 4.87
C VAL A 226 3.11 18.02 6.18
N LYS A 227 2.55 18.54 7.28
CA LYS A 227 2.50 17.82 8.56
C LYS A 227 1.71 16.51 8.45
N CYS A 228 0.57 16.51 7.76
CA CYS A 228 -0.19 15.27 7.52
C CYS A 228 0.64 14.23 6.77
N LEU A 229 1.36 14.63 5.71
CA LEU A 229 2.21 13.74 4.94
C LEU A 229 3.38 13.20 5.77
N ILE A 230 4.07 14.06 6.51
CA ILE A 230 5.22 13.66 7.34
C ILE A 230 4.76 12.72 8.46
N TYR A 231 3.80 13.12 9.28
CA TYR A 231 3.39 12.30 10.43
C TYR A 231 2.65 11.03 10.00
N GLY A 232 1.85 11.07 8.93
CA GLY A 232 1.18 9.88 8.41
C GLY A 232 2.15 8.84 7.85
N THR A 233 3.16 9.27 7.10
CA THR A 233 4.18 8.35 6.56
C THR A 233 5.16 7.88 7.63
N LEU A 234 5.52 8.72 8.61
CA LEU A 234 6.33 8.33 9.77
C LEU A 234 5.61 7.30 10.64
N LEU A 235 4.31 7.49 10.90
CA LEU A 235 3.50 6.50 11.60
C LEU A 235 3.56 5.15 10.88
N ALA A 236 3.38 5.15 9.55
CA ALA A 236 3.46 3.92 8.78
C ALA A 236 4.86 3.28 8.80
N LEU A 237 5.92 4.08 8.66
CA LEU A 237 7.30 3.60 8.78
C LEU A 237 7.54 2.94 10.14
N ALA A 238 7.12 3.57 11.24
CA ALA A 238 7.28 3.01 12.59
C ALA A 238 6.56 1.66 12.74
N LEU A 239 5.33 1.54 12.22
CA LEU A 239 4.57 0.30 12.27
C LEU A 239 5.18 -0.80 11.40
N TYR A 240 5.72 -0.46 10.22
CA TYR A 240 6.48 -1.40 9.40
C TYR A 240 7.78 -1.83 10.08
N SER A 241 8.47 -0.94 10.79
CA SER A 241 9.67 -1.28 11.55
C SER A 241 9.36 -2.26 12.70
N VAL A 242 8.28 -2.00 13.45
CA VAL A 242 7.77 -2.90 14.49
C VAL A 242 7.36 -4.25 13.90
N TRP A 243 6.77 -4.25 12.71
CA TRP A 243 6.42 -5.49 12.00
C TRP A 243 7.64 -6.30 11.55
N LEU A 244 8.65 -5.66 10.96
CA LEU A 244 9.88 -6.33 10.57
C LEU A 244 10.64 -6.87 11.78
N LEU A 245 10.72 -6.08 12.85
CA LEU A 245 11.36 -6.50 14.10
C LEU A 245 10.64 -7.72 14.68
N GLY A 246 9.32 -7.68 14.70
CA GLY A 246 8.50 -8.78 15.19
C GLY A 246 8.66 -10.04 14.35
N THR A 247 8.56 -9.93 13.03
CA THR A 247 8.64 -11.11 12.14
C THR A 247 10.04 -11.69 12.07
N MET A 248 11.04 -10.89 11.69
CA MET A 248 12.43 -11.34 11.55
C MET A 248 13.12 -11.62 12.90
N GLY A 249 12.56 -11.13 14.01
CA GLY A 249 13.02 -11.44 15.35
C GLY A 249 12.49 -12.76 15.91
N ASN A 250 11.41 -13.30 15.33
CA ASN A 250 10.78 -14.55 15.76
C ASN A 250 11.00 -15.69 14.76
N ILE A 251 11.00 -15.42 13.46
CA ILE A 251 11.19 -16.44 12.41
C ILE A 251 12.66 -16.49 11.99
N PRO A 252 13.34 -17.64 12.06
CA PRO A 252 14.68 -17.84 11.52
C PRO A 252 14.76 -17.53 10.02
N ARG A 253 15.87 -16.91 9.59
CA ARG A 253 16.08 -16.47 8.21
C ARG A 253 15.80 -17.55 7.15
N PRO A 254 16.29 -18.80 7.28
CA PRO A 254 16.06 -19.85 6.29
C PRO A 254 14.58 -20.24 6.14
N GLU A 255 13.75 -20.08 7.18
CA GLU A 255 12.34 -20.48 7.13
C GLU A 255 11.53 -19.59 6.16
N PHE A 256 11.99 -18.36 5.91
CA PHE A 256 11.35 -17.47 4.94
C PHE A 256 11.40 -18.01 3.51
N ILE A 257 12.34 -18.91 3.18
CA ILE A 257 12.38 -19.60 1.89
C ILE A 257 11.09 -20.39 1.67
N GLY A 258 10.68 -21.18 2.66
CA GLY A 258 9.45 -21.98 2.59
C GLY A 258 8.19 -21.11 2.50
N ILE A 259 8.20 -19.94 3.15
CA ILE A 259 7.12 -18.95 3.05
C ILE A 259 7.05 -18.35 1.64
N ALA A 260 8.20 -17.99 1.05
CA ALA A 260 8.29 -17.44 -0.29
C ALA A 260 7.87 -18.45 -1.37
N GLN A 261 8.29 -19.72 -1.25
CA GLN A 261 7.91 -20.81 -2.16
C GLN A 261 6.40 -21.09 -2.19
N LYS A 262 5.69 -20.83 -1.08
CA LYS A 262 4.23 -20.89 -1.01
C LYS A 262 3.53 -19.60 -1.47
N GLY A 263 4.21 -18.78 -2.28
CA GLY A 263 3.67 -17.55 -2.87
C GLY A 263 3.67 -16.35 -1.93
N GLY A 264 4.37 -16.44 -0.77
CA GLY A 264 4.38 -15.37 0.24
C GLY A 264 3.00 -15.04 0.79
N ASN A 265 2.11 -16.03 0.81
CA ASN A 265 0.74 -15.84 1.25
C ASN A 265 0.69 -15.48 2.75
N ILE A 266 -0.29 -14.66 3.13
CA ILE A 266 -0.39 -14.08 4.47
C ILE A 266 -0.62 -15.17 5.52
N ASP A 267 -1.44 -16.18 5.22
CA ASP A 267 -1.70 -17.32 6.10
C ASP A 267 -0.43 -18.11 6.42
N VAL A 268 0.47 -18.31 5.45
CA VAL A 268 1.72 -19.06 5.67
C VAL A 268 2.65 -18.29 6.62
N LEU A 269 2.72 -16.97 6.46
CA LEU A 269 3.48 -16.11 7.38
C LEU A 269 2.87 -16.10 8.79
N VAL A 270 1.54 -16.00 8.88
CA VAL A 270 0.82 -16.07 10.15
C VAL A 270 1.05 -17.42 10.83
N GLN A 271 0.94 -18.54 10.11
CA GLN A 271 1.23 -19.89 10.62
C GLN A 271 2.65 -20.01 11.14
N ALA A 272 3.65 -19.48 10.42
CA ALA A 272 5.04 -19.49 10.88
C ALA A 272 5.21 -18.73 12.20
N LEU A 273 4.58 -17.57 12.35
CA LEU A 273 4.59 -16.82 13.61
C LEU A 273 3.87 -17.60 14.72
N SER A 274 2.70 -18.15 14.45
CA SER A 274 1.91 -18.91 15.43
C SER A 274 2.66 -20.16 15.92
N GLY A 275 3.37 -20.86 15.03
CA GLY A 275 4.17 -22.04 15.36
C GLY A 275 5.36 -21.74 16.28
N VAL A 276 5.98 -20.57 16.15
CA VAL A 276 7.09 -20.15 17.02
C VAL A 276 6.59 -19.71 18.40
N LEU A 277 5.43 -19.06 18.46
CA LEU A 277 4.96 -18.35 19.65
C LEU A 277 4.19 -19.24 20.65
N ASN A 278 3.81 -20.47 20.29
CA ASN A 278 3.13 -21.46 21.15
C ASN A 278 1.98 -20.88 22.02
N SER A 279 1.29 -19.85 21.53
CA SER A 279 0.28 -19.10 22.28
C SER A 279 -1.00 -18.94 21.45
N ARG A 280 -2.07 -19.61 21.90
CA ARG A 280 -3.39 -19.58 21.25
C ARG A 280 -3.98 -18.17 21.15
N SER A 281 -3.68 -17.31 22.12
CA SER A 281 -4.13 -15.92 22.11
C SER A 281 -3.45 -15.09 21.03
N LEU A 282 -2.15 -15.33 20.81
CA LEU A 282 -1.37 -14.64 19.77
C LEU A 282 -1.80 -15.06 18.36
N ASP A 283 -2.06 -16.36 18.18
CA ASP A 283 -2.57 -16.92 16.93
C ASP A 283 -3.89 -16.26 16.52
N LEU A 284 -4.87 -16.25 17.45
CA LEU A 284 -6.15 -15.58 17.23
C LEU A 284 -5.99 -14.08 16.90
N LEU A 285 -5.11 -13.39 17.63
CA LEU A 285 -4.85 -11.96 17.40
C LEU A 285 -4.24 -11.71 16.01
N LEU A 286 -3.27 -12.52 15.58
CA LEU A 286 -2.66 -12.45 14.25
C LEU A 286 -3.67 -12.70 13.13
N VAL A 287 -4.53 -13.72 13.30
CA VAL A 287 -5.58 -14.05 12.32
C VAL A 287 -6.61 -12.93 12.21
N VAL A 288 -7.09 -12.42 13.34
CA VAL A 288 -8.08 -11.33 13.37
C VAL A 288 -7.49 -10.04 12.79
N PHE A 289 -6.26 -9.70 13.18
CA PHE A 289 -5.54 -8.54 12.62
C PHE A 289 -5.37 -8.66 11.10
N SER A 290 -4.94 -9.83 10.61
CA SER A 290 -4.71 -10.07 9.19
C SER A 290 -6.00 -9.95 8.38
N ASN A 291 -7.11 -10.50 8.88
CA ASN A 291 -8.42 -10.36 8.26
C ASN A 291 -8.85 -8.89 8.17
N PHE A 292 -8.75 -8.11 9.24
CA PHE A 292 -9.12 -6.68 9.22
C PHE A 292 -8.17 -5.84 8.37
N ALA A 293 -6.88 -6.16 8.36
CA ALA A 293 -5.89 -5.49 7.52
C ALA A 293 -6.21 -5.68 6.04
N VAL A 294 -6.47 -6.91 5.60
CA VAL A 294 -6.84 -7.19 4.20
C VAL A 294 -8.20 -6.60 3.86
N ALA A 295 -9.21 -6.78 4.71
CA ALA A 295 -10.56 -6.27 4.46
C ALA A 295 -10.61 -4.75 4.28
N SER A 296 -9.94 -3.99 5.16
CA SER A 296 -9.90 -2.51 5.05
C SER A 296 -9.17 -2.04 3.80
N SER A 297 -8.05 -2.67 3.44
CA SER A 297 -7.32 -2.35 2.20
C SER A 297 -8.11 -2.72 0.95
N PHE A 298 -8.81 -3.85 0.98
CA PHE A 298 -9.60 -4.31 -0.16
C PHE A 298 -10.77 -3.38 -0.46
N LEU A 299 -11.51 -2.95 0.56
CA LEU A 299 -12.56 -1.95 0.43
C LEU A 299 -12.04 -0.60 -0.09
N GLY A 300 -10.90 -0.14 0.43
CA GLY A 300 -10.30 1.13 -0.01
C GLY A 300 -9.85 1.11 -1.48
N VAL A 301 -9.14 0.07 -1.90
CA VAL A 301 -8.63 -0.05 -3.27
C VAL A 301 -9.74 -0.28 -4.28
N THR A 302 -10.71 -1.17 -3.96
CA THR A 302 -11.84 -1.44 -4.85
C THR A 302 -12.75 -0.23 -5.03
N LEU A 303 -12.95 0.58 -3.98
CA LEU A 303 -13.67 1.83 -4.12
C LEU A 303 -12.92 2.81 -5.04
N GLY A 304 -11.60 2.92 -4.89
CA GLY A 304 -10.78 3.75 -5.78
C GLY A 304 -10.85 3.28 -7.24
N LEU A 305 -10.81 1.97 -7.48
CA LEU A 305 -10.96 1.38 -8.82
C LEU A 305 -12.37 1.63 -9.38
N PHE A 306 -13.39 1.42 -8.56
CA PHE A 306 -14.78 1.64 -8.91
C PHE A 306 -15.02 3.10 -9.33
N ASP A 307 -14.61 4.06 -8.50
CA ASP A 307 -14.78 5.49 -8.78
C ASP A 307 -14.00 5.90 -10.03
N TYR A 308 -12.78 5.37 -10.21
CA TYR A 308 -11.98 5.62 -11.41
C TYR A 308 -12.66 5.12 -12.69
N LEU A 309 -13.20 3.89 -12.68
CA LEU A 309 -13.88 3.31 -13.83
C LEU A 309 -15.23 4.01 -14.10
N ALA A 310 -15.96 4.39 -13.05
CA ALA A 310 -17.21 5.15 -13.20
C ALA A 310 -16.95 6.49 -13.91
N ASP A 311 -15.90 7.22 -13.52
CA ASP A 311 -15.49 8.47 -14.16
C ASP A 311 -15.00 8.23 -15.60
N LEU A 312 -14.17 7.21 -15.82
CA LEU A 312 -13.60 6.89 -17.13
C LEU A 312 -14.66 6.51 -18.18
N PHE A 313 -15.67 5.73 -17.79
CA PHE A 313 -16.74 5.28 -18.68
C PHE A 313 -17.99 6.18 -18.63
N GLY A 314 -18.01 7.19 -17.76
CA GLY A 314 -19.15 8.09 -17.59
C GLY A 314 -20.40 7.39 -17.05
N PHE A 315 -20.23 6.36 -16.22
CA PHE A 315 -21.35 5.65 -15.60
C PHE A 315 -21.96 6.48 -14.46
N ASP A 316 -23.29 6.47 -14.39
CA ASP A 316 -24.04 7.21 -13.36
C ASP A 316 -24.11 6.44 -12.03
N ASP A 317 -24.61 7.12 -11.00
CA ASP A 317 -24.76 6.55 -9.65
C ASP A 317 -26.07 5.74 -9.49
N SER A 318 -26.76 5.42 -10.60
CA SER A 318 -27.95 4.58 -10.58
C SER A 318 -27.60 3.13 -10.21
N ALA A 319 -28.57 2.35 -9.72
CA ALA A 319 -28.32 0.94 -9.39
C ALA A 319 -27.73 0.14 -10.57
N MET A 320 -28.14 0.45 -11.79
CA MET A 320 -27.63 -0.16 -13.02
C MET A 320 -26.25 0.39 -13.41
N GLY A 321 -26.02 1.70 -13.30
CA GLY A 321 -24.71 2.32 -13.55
C GLY A 321 -23.66 1.74 -12.61
N ARG A 322 -23.95 1.72 -11.31
CA ARG A 322 -23.11 1.08 -10.29
C ARG A 322 -22.90 -0.40 -10.53
N PHE A 323 -23.91 -1.13 -11.00
CA PHE A 323 -23.77 -2.55 -11.33
C PHE A 323 -22.78 -2.78 -12.47
N LYS A 324 -22.85 -1.98 -13.54
CA LYS A 324 -21.87 -2.01 -14.65
C LYS A 324 -20.45 -1.71 -14.15
N THR A 325 -20.30 -0.67 -13.33
CA THR A 325 -19.01 -0.33 -12.72
C THR A 325 -18.48 -1.47 -11.85
N ALA A 326 -19.34 -2.09 -11.03
CA ALA A 326 -18.97 -3.22 -10.18
C ALA A 326 -18.50 -4.42 -11.01
N LEU A 327 -19.18 -4.75 -12.12
CA LEU A 327 -18.75 -5.81 -13.02
C LEU A 327 -17.35 -5.55 -13.57
N LEU A 328 -17.08 -4.35 -14.09
CA LEU A 328 -15.75 -4.00 -14.59
C LEU A 328 -14.68 -4.01 -13.49
N THR A 329 -15.04 -3.57 -12.29
CA THR A 329 -14.13 -3.51 -11.13
C THR A 329 -13.72 -4.91 -10.65
N PHE A 330 -14.68 -5.82 -10.52
CA PHE A 330 -14.47 -7.09 -9.81
C PHE A 330 -14.28 -8.30 -10.72
N VAL A 331 -14.89 -8.35 -11.91
CA VAL A 331 -14.80 -9.54 -12.78
C VAL A 331 -13.36 -9.85 -13.19
N PRO A 332 -12.55 -8.90 -13.72
CA PRO A 332 -11.19 -9.24 -14.13
C PRO A 332 -10.31 -9.71 -12.96
N PRO A 333 -10.28 -9.04 -11.79
CA PRO A 333 -9.54 -9.53 -10.62
C PRO A 333 -10.04 -10.86 -10.07
N ILE A 334 -11.35 -11.11 -10.07
CA ILE A 334 -11.93 -12.39 -9.62
C ILE A 334 -11.46 -13.53 -10.52
N VAL A 335 -11.52 -13.35 -11.84
CA VAL A 335 -11.02 -14.35 -12.80
C VAL A 335 -9.55 -14.64 -12.55
N GLY A 336 -8.73 -13.59 -12.36
CA GLY A 336 -7.33 -13.75 -11.97
C GLY A 336 -7.16 -14.55 -10.68
N GLY A 337 -7.92 -14.23 -9.63
CA GLY A 337 -7.87 -14.90 -8.33
C GLY A 337 -8.25 -16.38 -8.37
N LEU A 338 -9.20 -16.74 -9.24
CA LEU A 338 -9.62 -18.12 -9.45
C LEU A 338 -8.57 -18.94 -10.22
N LEU A 339 -7.98 -18.35 -11.27
CA LEU A 339 -6.95 -19.00 -12.08
C LEU A 339 -5.63 -19.17 -11.30
N TRP A 340 -5.19 -18.11 -10.62
CA TRP A 340 -3.91 -18.05 -9.90
C TRP A 340 -4.11 -17.61 -8.43
N PRO A 341 -4.41 -18.54 -7.51
CA PRO A 341 -4.74 -18.20 -6.12
C PRO A 341 -3.54 -17.81 -5.24
N ASN A 342 -2.30 -18.12 -5.66
CA ASN A 342 -1.05 -17.80 -4.93
C ASN A 342 -0.30 -16.62 -5.55
N GLY A 343 -1.03 -15.63 -6.05
CA GLY A 343 -0.42 -14.50 -6.75
C GLY A 343 -0.22 -13.25 -5.91
N PHE A 344 -0.54 -13.26 -4.61
CA PHE A 344 -0.40 -12.10 -3.75
C PHE A 344 0.99 -11.45 -3.86
N LEU A 345 2.06 -12.22 -3.66
CA LEU A 345 3.41 -11.68 -3.69
C LEU A 345 3.82 -11.15 -5.08
N TYR A 346 3.50 -11.91 -6.13
CA TYR A 346 3.77 -11.49 -7.52
C TYR A 346 3.02 -10.18 -7.87
N ALA A 347 1.75 -10.10 -7.47
CA ALA A 347 0.89 -8.95 -7.70
C ALA A 347 1.42 -7.68 -7.04
N ILE A 348 1.88 -7.76 -5.78
CA ILE A 348 2.50 -6.63 -5.10
C ILE A 348 3.78 -6.18 -5.81
N GLY A 349 4.59 -7.13 -6.31
CA GLY A 349 5.78 -6.81 -7.09
C GLY A 349 5.45 -5.96 -8.33
N TYR A 350 4.50 -6.42 -9.16
CA TYR A 350 4.05 -5.70 -10.36
C TYR A 350 3.36 -4.37 -10.01
N ALA A 351 2.65 -4.30 -8.88
CA ALA A 351 2.12 -3.05 -8.35
C ALA A 351 3.26 -2.06 -8.09
N GLY A 352 4.36 -2.51 -7.52
CA GLY A 352 5.58 -1.72 -7.32
C GLY A 352 6.15 -1.16 -8.62
N LEU A 353 6.28 -2.00 -9.66
CA LEU A 353 6.72 -1.55 -10.99
C LEU A 353 5.84 -0.43 -11.53
N ALA A 354 4.52 -0.65 -11.60
CA ALA A 354 3.62 0.36 -12.12
C ALA A 354 3.60 1.60 -11.21
N ALA A 355 3.72 1.43 -9.89
CA ALA A 355 3.80 2.52 -8.94
C ALA A 355 5.01 3.44 -9.14
N THR A 356 6.14 2.95 -9.67
CA THR A 356 7.29 3.81 -10.01
C THR A 356 6.91 4.98 -10.92
N ILE A 357 5.96 4.76 -11.84
CA ILE A 357 5.53 5.75 -12.82
C ILE A 357 4.80 6.88 -12.11
N TRP A 358 3.67 6.56 -11.47
CA TRP A 358 2.76 7.57 -10.92
C TRP A 358 3.19 8.10 -9.55
N ALA A 359 3.97 7.33 -8.78
CA ALA A 359 4.38 7.66 -7.42
C ALA A 359 5.84 8.11 -7.29
N ALA A 360 6.68 8.03 -8.33
CA ALA A 360 8.05 8.57 -8.30
C ALA A 360 8.39 9.43 -9.53
N ILE A 361 8.26 8.87 -10.74
CA ILE A 361 8.67 9.55 -11.98
C ILE A 361 7.79 10.77 -12.25
N VAL A 362 6.48 10.59 -12.32
CA VAL A 362 5.52 11.67 -12.61
C VAL A 362 5.64 12.82 -11.59
N PRO A 363 5.62 12.59 -10.26
CA PRO A 363 5.78 13.66 -9.28
C PRO A 363 7.04 14.51 -9.47
N ALA A 364 8.19 13.87 -9.74
CA ALA A 364 9.44 14.56 -9.97
C ALA A 364 9.39 15.45 -11.23
N LEU A 365 8.78 14.93 -12.31
CA LEU A 365 8.56 15.70 -13.54
C LEU A 365 7.58 16.86 -13.32
N LEU A 366 6.51 16.65 -12.54
CA LEU A 366 5.54 17.69 -12.20
C LEU A 366 6.19 18.81 -11.39
N ALA A 367 6.98 18.49 -10.36
CA ALA A 367 7.69 19.51 -9.61
C ALA A 367 8.64 20.33 -10.50
N ARG A 368 9.39 19.66 -11.39
CA ARG A 368 10.25 20.36 -12.35
C ARG A 368 9.46 21.33 -13.24
N LYS A 369 8.39 20.86 -13.89
CA LYS A 369 7.56 21.68 -14.79
C LYS A 369 6.77 22.76 -14.06
N SER A 370 6.31 22.49 -12.85
CA SER A 370 5.67 23.47 -11.99
C SER A 370 6.63 24.61 -11.62
N ARG A 371 7.89 24.30 -11.29
CA ARG A 371 8.92 25.31 -11.01
C ARG A 371 9.21 26.18 -12.22
N GLU A 372 9.37 25.57 -13.40
CA GLU A 372 9.62 26.28 -14.66
C GLU A 372 8.46 27.22 -15.02
N ARG A 373 7.21 26.80 -14.83
CA ARG A 373 6.03 27.57 -15.26
C ARG A 373 5.56 28.60 -14.23
N PHE A 374 5.59 28.25 -12.95
CA PHE A 374 4.95 29.04 -11.89
C PHE A 374 5.93 29.54 -10.82
N GLY A 375 7.17 29.05 -10.79
CA GLY A 375 8.13 29.34 -9.72
C GLY A 375 7.82 28.67 -8.37
N SER A 376 6.66 28.03 -8.22
CA SER A 376 6.16 27.37 -6.99
C SER A 376 6.16 28.28 -5.74
N PRO A 377 5.44 29.43 -5.75
CA PRO A 377 5.57 30.47 -4.71
C PRO A 377 4.99 30.08 -3.35
N LYS A 378 4.05 29.12 -3.30
CA LYS A 378 3.35 28.75 -2.06
C LYS A 378 4.11 27.73 -1.21
N PHE A 379 4.79 26.80 -1.87
CA PHE A 379 5.54 25.73 -1.24
C PHE A 379 6.49 25.14 -2.27
N ARG A 380 7.71 24.83 -1.84
CA ARG A 380 8.72 24.19 -2.66
C ARG A 380 9.45 23.14 -1.84
N VAL A 381 9.56 21.93 -2.37
CA VAL A 381 10.32 20.86 -1.75
C VAL A 381 11.80 21.24 -1.70
N TRP A 382 12.43 21.01 -0.54
CA TRP A 382 13.85 21.28 -0.34
C TRP A 382 14.73 20.39 -1.24
N GLY A 383 16.02 20.74 -1.33
CA GLY A 383 16.99 19.97 -2.12
C GLY A 383 16.96 20.26 -3.63
N GLY A 384 16.10 21.17 -4.10
CA GLY A 384 16.20 21.75 -5.44
C GLY A 384 16.16 20.73 -6.58
N THR A 385 17.03 20.90 -7.57
CA THR A 385 17.19 19.98 -8.71
C THR A 385 17.82 18.63 -8.28
N PRO A 386 18.85 18.59 -7.41
CA PRO A 386 19.40 17.31 -6.91
C PRO A 386 18.33 16.36 -6.35
N MET A 387 17.38 16.88 -5.57
CA MET A 387 16.28 16.07 -5.04
C MET A 387 15.38 15.50 -6.16
N ILE A 388 15.04 16.31 -7.17
CA ILE A 388 14.27 15.83 -8.34
C ILE A 388 15.02 14.70 -9.06
N VAL A 389 16.32 14.88 -9.27
CA VAL A 389 17.17 13.86 -9.92
C VAL A 389 17.21 12.58 -9.09
N LEU A 390 17.37 12.69 -7.77
CA LEU A 390 17.35 11.53 -6.86
C LEU A 390 16.05 10.73 -6.99
N ILE A 391 14.89 11.40 -6.97
CA ILE A 391 13.59 10.72 -7.11
C ILE A 391 13.42 10.09 -8.49
N LEU A 392 13.90 10.74 -9.55
CA LEU A 392 13.90 10.15 -10.90
C LEU A 392 14.80 8.91 -11.00
N VAL A 393 16.01 8.97 -10.46
CA VAL A 393 16.94 7.84 -10.40
C VAL A 393 16.35 6.71 -9.57
N PHE A 394 15.73 7.02 -8.44
CA PHE A 394 15.02 6.04 -7.62
C PHE A 394 13.88 5.38 -8.39
N GLY A 395 13.01 6.15 -9.06
CA GLY A 395 11.89 5.62 -9.84
C GLY A 395 12.32 4.74 -11.01
N VAL A 396 13.26 5.23 -11.83
CA VAL A 396 13.83 4.47 -12.96
C VAL A 396 14.58 3.24 -12.45
N GLY A 397 15.37 3.38 -11.39
CA GLY A 397 16.09 2.29 -10.75
C GLY A 397 15.15 1.17 -10.29
N ASN A 398 14.04 1.51 -9.63
CA ASN A 398 13.03 0.52 -9.23
C ASN A 398 12.41 -0.20 -10.42
N ALA A 399 12.12 0.52 -11.51
CA ALA A 399 11.58 -0.09 -12.72
C ALA A 399 12.58 -1.07 -13.35
N VAL A 400 13.85 -0.67 -13.47
CA VAL A 400 14.94 -1.53 -13.95
C VAL A 400 15.11 -2.75 -13.06
N ILE A 401 15.18 -2.56 -11.73
CA ILE A 401 15.31 -3.64 -10.75
C ILE A 401 14.18 -4.65 -10.92
N HIS A 402 12.93 -4.18 -11.02
CA HIS A 402 11.80 -5.09 -11.16
C HIS A 402 11.83 -5.86 -12.49
N ILE A 403 12.23 -5.22 -13.58
CA ILE A 403 12.42 -5.88 -14.88
C ILE A 403 13.53 -6.95 -14.77
N LEU A 404 14.69 -6.60 -14.20
CA LEU A 404 15.79 -7.54 -14.00
C LEU A 404 15.37 -8.74 -13.12
N SER A 405 14.62 -8.47 -12.04
CA SER A 405 14.06 -9.51 -11.19
C SER A 405 13.10 -10.43 -11.95
N SER A 406 12.23 -9.87 -12.82
CA SER A 406 11.30 -10.64 -13.66
C SER A 406 12.01 -11.56 -14.66
N PHE A 407 13.25 -11.22 -15.07
CA PHE A 407 14.10 -12.06 -15.91
C PHE A 407 15.05 -12.96 -15.12
N ASN A 408 14.91 -13.07 -13.79
CA ASN A 408 15.80 -13.81 -12.90
C ASN A 408 17.28 -13.37 -12.98
N LEU A 409 17.53 -12.10 -13.30
CA LEU A 409 18.88 -11.51 -13.41
C LEU A 409 19.38 -10.92 -12.09
N LEU A 410 18.53 -10.86 -11.07
CA LEU A 410 18.89 -10.45 -9.71
C LEU A 410 18.82 -11.65 -8.77
N PRO A 411 19.72 -11.73 -7.77
CA PRO A 411 19.68 -12.79 -6.79
C PRO A 411 18.38 -12.68 -5.96
N VAL A 412 17.67 -13.79 -5.87
CA VAL A 412 16.50 -13.97 -5.00
C VAL A 412 16.90 -14.93 -3.91
N TYR A 413 16.55 -14.62 -2.67
CA TYR A 413 16.81 -15.50 -1.54
C TYR A 413 15.85 -16.70 -1.66
N GLN A 414 16.42 -17.89 -1.89
CA GLN A 414 15.72 -19.14 -2.17
C GLN A 414 16.39 -20.31 -1.46
#